data_AF-A0A1E9J518-F1
#
_entry.id   AF-A0A1E9J518-F1
#
_cell.length_a   1.000
_cell.length_b   1.000
_cell.length_c   1.000
_cell.angle_alpha   90.00
_cell.angle_beta   90.00
_cell.angle_gamma   90.00
#
_symmetry.space_group_name_H-M   'P 1'
#
loop_
_entity.id
_entity.type
_entity.pdbx_description
1 polymer ?
#
loop_
_entity_poly.entity_id
_entity_poly.type
_entity_poly.pdbx_seq_one_letter_code
_entity_poly.pdbx_strand_id
1 'polypeptide(L)' 'MLENVEKFENFYKEYTKLSFLDFEELISNAKDEKEKLFFNMLLQYSMENKFNEVLENEGY' A
#
# COMPACT_ATOMS: atom_id res chain seq x y z
N MET A 1 -5.62 -21.77 8.44
CA MET A 1 -6.51 -20.91 7.62
C MET A 1 -6.90 -19.63 8.37
N LEU A 2 -7.49 -19.71 9.56
CA LEU A 2 -7.87 -18.53 10.37
C LEU A 2 -6.68 -17.61 10.72
N GLU A 3 -5.55 -18.16 11.17
CA GLU A 3 -4.38 -17.34 11.56
C GLU A 3 -3.79 -16.50 10.42
N ASN A 4 -3.84 -16.98 9.17
CA ASN A 4 -3.31 -16.25 8.03
C ASN A 4 -4.25 -15.12 7.60
N VAL A 5 -5.55 -15.30 7.79
CA VAL A 5 -6.57 -14.26 7.54
C VAL A 5 -6.40 -13.15 8.57
N GLU A 6 -6.27 -13.47 9.85
CA GLU A 6 -6.07 -12.48 10.92
C GLU A 6 -4.76 -11.70 10.74
N LYS A 7 -3.67 -12.36 10.34
CA LYS A 7 -2.42 -11.68 9.98
C LYS A 7 -2.59 -10.73 8.80
N PHE A 8 -3.33 -11.15 7.78
CA PHE A 8 -3.59 -10.31 6.62
C PHE A 8 -4.48 -9.10 6.96
N GLU A 9 -5.54 -9.27 7.76
CA GLU A 9 -6.40 -8.17 8.18
C GLU A 9 -5.65 -7.13 9.01
N ASN A 10 -4.79 -7.57 9.93
CA ASN A 10 -3.93 -6.69 10.70
C ASN A 10 -2.94 -5.94 9.81
N PHE A 11 -2.31 -6.63 8.85
CA PHE A 11 -1.46 -5.99 7.86
C PHE A 11 -2.22 -4.93 7.05
N TYR A 12 -3.39 -5.28 6.51
CA TYR A 12 -4.20 -4.39 5.68
C TYR A 12 -4.64 -3.13 6.44
N LYS A 13 -5.02 -3.29 7.71
CA LYS A 13 -5.39 -2.16 8.58
C LYS A 13 -4.25 -1.18 8.82
N GLU A 14 -3.01 -1.65 8.96
CA GLU A 14 -1.86 -0.76 9.11
C GLU A 14 -1.42 -0.18 7.76
N TYR A 15 -1.43 -1.00 6.70
CA TYR A 15 -1.11 -0.60 5.32
C TYR A 15 -1.97 0.58 4.82
N THR A 16 -3.27 0.57 5.09
CA THR A 16 -4.19 1.64 4.62
C THR A 16 -3.95 3.00 5.27
N LYS A 17 -3.15 3.08 6.34
CA LYS A 17 -2.77 4.33 7.01
C LYS A 17 -1.50 4.96 6.42
N LEU A 18 -0.75 4.23 5.61
CA LEU A 18 0.52 4.70 5.05
C LEU A 18 0.28 5.80 4.01
N SER A 19 1.12 6.84 4.08
CA SER A 19 1.20 7.90 3.08
C SER A 19 2.06 7.47 1.89
N PHE A 20 2.03 8.26 0.82
CA PHE A 20 2.91 8.05 -0.35
C PHE A 20 4.39 8.02 0.04
N LEU A 21 4.83 8.95 0.90
CA LEU A 21 6.22 9.03 1.37
C LEU A 21 6.63 7.78 2.15
N ASP A 22 5.71 7.23 2.97
CA ASP A 22 5.97 5.98 3.69
C ASP A 22 6.18 4.81 2.72
N PHE A 23 5.44 4.76 1.59
CA PHE A 23 5.69 3.77 0.54
C PHE A 23 7.04 3.96 -0.13
N GLU A 24 7.44 5.19 -0.46
CA GLU A 24 8.75 5.45 -1.04
C GLU A 24 9.89 4.99 -0.11
N GLU A 25 9.74 5.22 1.20
CA GLU A 25 10.69 4.76 2.20
C GLU A 25 10.74 3.23 2.27
N LEU A 26 9.58 2.56 2.29
CA LEU A 26 9.49 1.08 2.29
C LEU A 26 10.11 0.47 1.03
N ILE A 27 9.84 1.03 -0.14
CA ILE A 27 10.39 0.58 -1.43
C ILE A 27 11.91 0.78 -1.47
N SER A 28 12.40 1.90 -0.94
CA SER A 28 13.84 2.22 -0.90
C SER A 28 14.61 1.32 0.07
N ASN A 29 13.96 0.92 1.16
CA ASN A 29 14.53 0.04 2.19
C ASN A 29 14.22 -1.46 1.96
N ALA A 30 13.65 -1.83 0.82
CA ALA A 30 13.35 -3.22 0.49
C ALA A 30 14.63 -4.07 0.46
N LYS A 31 14.58 -5.25 1.08
CA LYS A 31 15.73 -6.16 1.23
C LYS A 31 16.07 -6.89 -0.05
N ASP A 32 15.08 -7.10 -0.91
CA ASP A 32 15.21 -7.77 -2.19
C ASP A 32 14.17 -7.25 -3.21
N GLU A 33 14.35 -7.66 -4.47
CA GLU A 33 13.45 -7.28 -5.58
C GLU A 33 12.01 -7.78 -5.38
N LYS A 34 11.81 -8.88 -4.64
CA LYS A 34 10.47 -9.42 -4.39
C LYS A 34 9.70 -8.54 -3.41
N GLU A 35 10.35 -8.11 -2.33
CA GLU A 35 9.80 -7.17 -1.35
C GLU A 35 9.53 -5.81 -2.01
N LYS A 36 10.46 -5.34 -2.86
CA LYS A 36 10.30 -4.12 -3.65
C LYS A 36 9.09 -4.19 -4.58
N LEU A 37 8.91 -5.30 -5.29
CA LEU A 37 7.74 -5.52 -6.17
C LEU A 37 6.44 -5.55 -5.38
N PHE A 38 6.43 -6.19 -4.21
CA PHE A 38 5.26 -6.25 -3.33
C PHE A 38 4.81 -4.85 -2.90
N PHE A 39 5.73 -4.01 -2.41
CA PHE A 39 5.37 -2.63 -2.02
C PHE A 39 4.93 -1.76 -3.20
N ASN A 40 5.53 -1.94 -4.38
CA ASN A 40 5.09 -1.24 -5.60
C ASN A 40 3.66 -1.63 -6.01
N MET A 41 3.32 -2.92 -5.97
CA MET A 41 1.94 -3.38 -6.26
C MET A 41 0.93 -2.81 -5.26
N LEU A 42 1.30 -2.76 -3.98
CA LEU A 42 0.49 -2.18 -2.93
C LEU A 42 0.29 -0.66 -3.13
N LEU A 43 1.33 0.07 -3.52
CA LEU A 43 1.22 1.49 -3.86
C LEU A 43 0.31 1.70 -5.07
N GLN A 44 0.51 0.94 -6.16
CA GLN A 44 -0.34 1.00 -7.35
C GLN A 44 -1.80 0.70 -7.02
N TYR A 45 -2.07 -0.35 -6.26
CA TYR A 45 -3.42 -0.69 -5.82
C TYR A 45 -4.05 0.43 -4.98
N SER A 46 -3.31 1.03 -4.05
CA SER A 46 -3.76 2.19 -3.28
C SER A 46 -4.11 3.37 -4.18
N MET A 47 -3.28 3.66 -5.18
CA MET A 47 -3.51 4.74 -6.13
C MET A 47 -4.71 4.47 -7.03
N GLU A 48 -4.91 3.24 -7.51
CA GLU A 48 -6.04 2.84 -8.36
C GLU A 48 -7.37 2.84 -7.60
N ASN A 49 -7.39 2.35 -6.35
CA ASN A 49 -8.61 2.30 -5.54
C ASN A 49 -8.95 3.63 -4.87
N LYS A 50 -7.99 4.55 -4.76
CA LYS A 50 -8.22 5.96 -4.37
C LYS A 50 -8.24 6.92 -5.56
N PHE A 51 -8.14 6.43 -6.79
CA PHE A 51 -7.95 7.26 -8.00
C PHE A 51 -9.10 8.26 -8.19
N ASN A 52 -10.34 7.83 -7.98
CA ASN A 52 -11.51 8.71 -8.12
C ASN A 52 -11.67 9.66 -6.91
N GLU A 53 -11.39 9.22 -5.68
CA GLU A 53 -11.51 10.07 -4.48
C GLU A 53 -10.43 11.16 -4.38
N VAL A 54 -9.23 10.90 -4.89
CA VAL A 54 -8.13 11.87 -4.93
C VAL A 54 -8.34 12.89 -6.06
N LEU A 55 -8.81 12.47 -7.24
CA LEU A 55 -9.16 13.41 -8.32
C LEU A 55 -10.31 14.36 -7.94
N GLU A 56 -11.35 13.85 -7.27
CA GLU A 56 -12.46 14.69 -6.78
C GLU A 56 -12.04 15.66 -5.65
N ASN A 57 -11.08 15.28 -4.80
CA ASN A 57 -10.60 16.16 -3.72
C ASN A 57 -9.49 17.14 -4.16
N GLU A 58 -8.81 16.91 -5.28
CA GLU A 58 -7.84 17.85 -5.86
C GLU A 58 -8.42 18.76 -6.95
N GLY A 59 -9.70 18.63 -7.29
CA GLY A 59 -10.42 19.58 -8.14
C GLY A 59 -10.13 19.43 -9.64
N TYR A 60 -10.07 18.20 -10.16
CA TYR A 60 -10.11 17.92 -11.60
C TYR A 60 -11.44 17.29 -12.04
#